data_AF-A0A7K7KFZ4-F1
#
_entry.id   AF-A0A7K7KFZ4-F1
#
_cell.length_a   1.000
_cell.length_b   1.000
_cell.length_c   1.000
_cell.angle_alpha   90.00
_cell.angle_beta   90.00
_cell.angle_gamma   90.00
#
_symmetry.space_group_name_H-M   'P 1'
#
loop_
_entity.id
_entity.type
_entity.pdbx_description
1 polymer ?
#
loop_
_entity_poly.entity_id
_entity_poly.type
_entity_poly.pdbx_seq_one_letter_code
_entity_poly.pdbx_strand_id
1 'polypeptide(L)'
;VAVGVAQLLPHPRYAGEATSGDIALARLARPVPFGPGIGPVCLPSARLRFSPGTACVSTGWGDTGRGGGRGGAGEGLGGTGR
;
A
#
# COMPACT_ATOMS: atom_id res chain seq x y z
N VAL A 1 2.25 0.89 18.61
CA VAL A 1 0.88 1.39 18.90
C VAL A 1 -0.11 0.44 18.24
N ALA A 2 -1.12 -0.05 18.97
CA ALA A 2 -2.22 -0.82 18.38
C ALA A 2 -3.54 -0.05 18.57
N VAL A 3 -4.33 0.04 17.50
CA VAL A 3 -5.65 0.69 17.49
C VAL A 3 -6.63 -0.22 16.77
N GLY A 4 -7.79 -0.47 17.38
CA GLY A 4 -8.85 -1.24 16.74
C GLY A 4 -9.50 -0.49 15.58
N VAL A 5 -10.17 -1.24 14.72
CA VAL A 5 -11.04 -0.70 13.66
C VAL A 5 -12.44 -0.50 14.24
N ALA A 6 -12.98 0.72 14.16
CA ALA A 6 -14.36 0.99 14.55
C ALA A 6 -15.35 0.68 13.43
N GLN A 7 -14.94 0.86 12.17
CA GLN A 7 -15.81 0.66 11.03
C GLN A 7 -15.01 0.32 9.77
N LEU A 8 -15.54 -0.63 8.99
CA LEU A 8 -15.10 -0.93 7.63
C LEU A 8 -16.15 -0.42 6.64
N LEU A 9 -15.68 0.26 5.59
CA LEU A 9 -16.49 0.86 4.54
C LEU A 9 -15.98 0.35 3.19
N PRO A 10 -16.47 -0.80 2.69
CA PRO A 10 -16.10 -1.31 1.38
C PRO A 10 -16.65 -0.42 0.26
N HIS A 11 -15.98 -0.39 -0.88
CA HIS A 11 -16.46 0.33 -2.04
C HIS A 11 -17.83 -0.23 -2.49
N PRO A 12 -18.83 0.62 -2.82
CA PRO A 12 -20.19 0.16 -3.14
C PRO A 12 -20.32 -0.80 -4.33
N ARG A 13 -19.31 -0.83 -5.22
CA ARG A 13 -19.27 -1.75 -6.38
C ARG A 13 -18.56 -3.07 -6.10
N TYR A 14 -17.99 -3.24 -4.91
CA TYR A 14 -17.35 -4.50 -4.55
C TYR A 14 -18.42 -5.58 -4.38
N ALA A 15 -18.35 -6.62 -5.20
CA ALA A 15 -19.33 -7.71 -5.23
C ALA A 15 -18.81 -9.01 -4.60
N GLY A 16 -17.73 -8.95 -3.80
CA GLY A 16 -17.05 -10.12 -3.24
C GLY A 16 -15.93 -10.68 -4.13
N GLU A 17 -15.87 -10.26 -5.39
CA GLU A 17 -14.81 -10.60 -6.33
C GLU A 17 -13.91 -9.38 -6.56
N ALA A 18 -12.59 -9.59 -6.59
CA ALA A 18 -11.58 -8.53 -6.77
C ALA A 18 -11.52 -7.93 -8.19
N THR A 19 -12.60 -8.07 -8.97
CA THR A 19 -12.70 -7.60 -10.35
C THR A 19 -13.07 -6.12 -10.47
N SER A 20 -13.77 -5.57 -9.47
CA SER A 20 -14.15 -4.15 -9.46
C SER A 20 -14.29 -3.62 -8.03
N GLY A 21 -13.74 -2.43 -7.79
CA GLY A 21 -13.87 -1.76 -6.50
C GLY A 21 -13.22 -2.51 -5.35
N ASP A 22 -12.14 -3.25 -5.58
CA ASP A 22 -11.38 -3.92 -4.53
C ASP A 22 -10.60 -2.89 -3.69
N ILE A 23 -11.34 -2.15 -2.86
CA ILE A 23 -10.86 -1.10 -1.97
C ILE A 23 -11.88 -0.87 -0.85
N ALA A 24 -11.39 -0.56 0.35
CA ALA A 24 -12.22 -0.21 1.50
C ALA A 24 -11.52 0.87 2.35
N LEU A 25 -12.32 1.67 3.08
CA LEU A 25 -11.81 2.55 4.13
C LEU A 25 -11.98 1.86 5.49
N ALA A 26 -10.92 1.84 6.29
CA ALA A 26 -10.95 1.40 7.68
C ALA A 26 -10.88 2.63 8.59
N ARG A 27 -11.97 2.96 9.28
CA ARG A 27 -11.99 4.03 10.27
C ARG A 27 -11.48 3.49 11.60
N LEU A 28 -10.39 4.08 12.09
CA LEU A 28 -9.81 3.72 13.39
C LEU A 28 -10.75 4.11 14.54
N ALA A 29 -10.75 3.32 15.61
CA ALA A 29 -11.57 3.56 16.80
C ALA A 29 -11.19 4.84 17.55
N ARG A 30 -9.97 5.33 17.36
CA ARG A 30 -9.49 6.61 17.85
C ARG A 30 -8.41 7.17 16.91
N PRO A 31 -8.21 8.50 16.88
CA PRO A 31 -7.09 9.10 16.17
C PRO A 31 -5.74 8.55 16.64
N VAL A 32 -4.77 8.51 15.73
CA VAL A 32 -3.38 8.14 16.01
C VAL A 32 -2.51 9.38 15.80
N PRO A 33 -1.68 9.79 16.78
CA PRO A 33 -0.76 10.91 16.59
C PRO A 33 0.33 10.53 15.58
N PHE A 34 0.67 11.48 14.71
CA PHE A 34 1.77 11.32 13.77
C PHE A 34 3.13 11.44 14.49
N GLY A 35 4.14 10.81 13.93
CA GLY A 35 5.49 10.80 14.47
C GLY A 35 6.47 10.08 13.54
N PRO A 36 7.71 9.83 13.99
CA PRO A 36 8.77 9.29 13.14
C PRO A 36 8.46 7.97 12.43
N GLY A 37 7.54 7.15 12.96
CA GLY A 37 7.12 5.88 12.36
C GLY A 37 5.65 5.81 11.93
N ILE A 38 4.91 6.94 11.99
CA ILE A 38 3.48 6.98 11.66
C ILE A 38 3.20 8.26 10.88
N GLY A 39 2.84 8.12 9.61
CA GLY A 39 2.47 9.21 8.74
C GLY A 39 1.48 8.80 7.65
N PRO A 40 0.77 9.76 7.05
CA PRO A 40 -0.15 9.50 5.94
C PRO A 40 0.61 9.26 4.63
N VAL A 41 -0.05 8.61 3.69
CA VAL A 41 0.38 8.54 2.27
C VAL A 41 -0.43 9.54 1.45
N CYS A 42 0.19 10.16 0.45
CA CYS A 42 -0.50 11.05 -0.48
C CYS A 42 -1.43 10.25 -1.39
N LEU A 43 -2.67 10.72 -1.56
CA LEU A 43 -3.55 10.19 -2.60
C LEU A 43 -3.09 10.69 -3.98
N PRO A 44 -3.11 9.84 -5.01
CA PRO A 44 -2.80 10.28 -6.36
C PRO A 44 -3.86 11.27 -6.85
N SER A 45 -3.47 12.16 -7.76
CA SER A 45 -4.43 12.97 -8.51
C SER A 45 -5.41 12.05 -9.25
N ALA A 46 -6.70 12.41 -9.26
CA ALA A 46 -7.74 11.67 -9.98
C ALA A 46 -7.48 11.56 -11.50
N ARG A 47 -6.56 12.38 -12.03
CA ARG A 47 -6.15 12.37 -13.45
C ARG A 47 -4.79 11.72 -13.69
N LEU A 48 -4.10 11.25 -12.65
CA LEU A 48 -2.79 10.62 -12.77
C LEU A 48 -2.89 9.37 -13.65
N ARG A 49 -1.96 9.24 -14.60
CA ARG A 49 -1.76 8.03 -15.40
C ARG A 49 -0.30 7.63 -15.31
N PHE A 50 -0.06 6.36 -15.01
CA PHE A 50 1.28 5.79 -15.02
C PHE A 50 1.63 5.33 -16.44
N SER A 51 2.77 5.77 -16.96
CA SER A 51 3.27 5.28 -18.25
C SER A 51 3.80 3.85 -18.11
N PRO A 52 3.67 3.00 -19.14
CA PRO A 52 4.33 1.70 -19.14
C PRO A 52 5.83 1.84 -18.85
N GLY A 53 6.39 0.94 -18.04
CA GLY A 53 7.78 1.00 -17.59
C GLY A 53 8.05 1.95 -16.42
N THR A 54 7.02 2.63 -15.88
CA THR A 54 7.19 3.39 -14.63
C THR A 54 7.61 2.45 -13.51
N ALA A 55 8.75 2.76 -12.87
CA ALA A 55 9.21 2.03 -11.70
C ALA A 55 8.32 2.34 -10.48
N CYS A 56 7.85 1.29 -9.81
CA CYS A 56 7.01 1.37 -8.62
C CYS A 56 7.59 0.47 -7.52
N VAL A 57 7.35 0.84 -6.26
CA VAL A 57 7.76 0.04 -5.10
C VAL A 57 6.51 -0.42 -4.34
N SER A 58 6.48 -1.69 -3.95
CA SER A 58 5.49 -2.25 -3.05
C SER A 58 6.19 -2.87 -1.85
N THR A 59 5.63 -2.70 -0.66
CA THR A 59 6.17 -3.23 0.60
C THR A 59 5.07 -3.99 1.35
N GLY A 60 5.46 -5.00 2.15
CA GLY A 60 4.52 -5.80 2.92
C GLY A 60 5.21 -6.96 3.65
N TRP A 61 4.43 -7.70 4.45
CA TRP A 61 4.89 -8.85 5.24
C TRP A 61 4.42 -10.20 4.66
N GLY A 62 4.12 -10.25 3.36
CA GLY A 62 3.67 -11.47 2.69
C GLY A 62 4.77 -12.54 2.57
N ASP A 63 4.39 -13.75 2.15
CA ASP A 63 5.32 -14.85 1.89
C ASP A 63 6.32 -14.49 0.79
N THR A 64 7.61 -14.67 1.06
CA THR A 64 8.71 -14.38 0.13
C THR A 64 9.26 -15.63 -0.56
N GLY A 65 8.75 -16.82 -0.22
CA GLY A 65 8.96 -18.11 -0.90
C GLY A 65 10.34 -18.38 -1.53
N ARG A 66 11.10 -19.33 -0.97
CA ARG A 66 12.33 -19.88 -1.60
C ARG A 66 12.05 -20.83 -2.78
N GLY A 67 10.90 -20.70 -3.42
CA GLY A 67 10.50 -21.35 -4.68
C GLY A 67 9.90 -20.37 -5.70
N GLY A 68 9.99 -19.06 -5.45
CA GLY A 68 9.56 -18.03 -6.38
C GLY A 68 10.53 -17.92 -7.55
N GLY A 69 10.13 -18.42 -8.72
CA GLY A 69 10.83 -18.14 -9.96
C GLY A 69 10.96 -16.63 -10.12
N ARG A 70 12.19 -16.12 -9.95
CA ARG A 70 12.63 -14.75 -10.26
C ARG A 70 11.58 -13.68 -9.97
N GLY A 71 11.26 -13.49 -8.68
CA GLY A 71 10.95 -12.15 -8.22
C GLY A 71 12.19 -11.29 -8.52
N GLY A 72 12.09 -10.44 -9.55
CA GLY A 72 13.14 -9.51 -9.89
C GLY A 72 13.41 -8.62 -8.68
N ALA A 73 14.46 -8.94 -7.94
CA ALA A 73 15.16 -7.98 -7.12
C ALA A 73 15.57 -6.84 -8.05
N GLY A 74 14.89 -5.69 -7.94
CA GLY A 74 15.50 -4.44 -8.33
C GLY A 74 16.58 -4.14 -7.30
N GLU A 75 17.78 -4.68 -7.53
CA GLU A 75 18.99 -4.34 -6.80
C GLU A 75 19.25 -2.83 -6.90
N GLY A 76 19.69 -2.21 -5.80
CA GLY A 76 20.17 -0.84 -5.82
C GLY A 76 20.17 -0.12 -4.49
N LEU A 77 20.81 -0.70 -3.46
CA LEU A 77 21.38 0.12 -2.39
C LEU A 77 22.46 1.02 -3.02
N GLY A 78 22.17 2.31 -3.15
CA GLY A 78 23.10 3.34 -3.57
C GLY A 78 23.17 4.43 -2.52
N GLY A 79 23.88 4.17 -1.43
CA GLY A 79 24.36 5.23 -0.56
C GLY A 79 25.55 5.92 -1.21
N THR A 80 25.39 7.20 -1.56
CA THR A 80 26.50 8.15 -1.70
C THR A 80 26.03 9.48 -1.14
N GLY A 81 26.73 9.98 -0.12
CA GLY A 81 26.42 11.25 0.52
C GLY A 81 26.58 12.45 -0.42
N ARG A 82 25.75 13.46 -0.18
CA ARG A 82 26.14 14.81 0.23
C ARG A 82 24.93 15.51 0.83
#